data_AF-A0A7S3ADM9-F1
#
_entry.id   AF-A0A7S3ADM9-F1
#
_cell.length_a   1.000
_cell.length_b   1.000
_cell.length_c   1.000
_cell.angle_alpha   90.00
_cell.angle_beta   90.00
_cell.angle_gamma   90.00
#
_symmetry.space_group_name_H-M   'P 1'
#
loop_
_entity.id
_entity.type
_entity.pdbx_description
1 polymer ?
#
loop_
_entity_poly.entity_id
_entity_poly.type
_entity_poly.pdbx_seq_one_letter_code
_entity_poly.pdbx_strand_id
1 'polypeptide(L)'
;MEQYIMSRFHDPEATPSDDRPELLRVTQQLMKQNVKPKQLIAQITQASLDANLRAEAARVIDAEHIPMSLSDALLRRALKVAQAIDESSWDADLLGLAGILSHPMSFVVELVLRKYDAAETLKVDQHAMKRMLRELERGYLANPYHCSIHGADVAYTLHVMLEKGVEGKLGLTKLQLVSSIIAAAAHDFRHNGLTNQYLVATNHPLALMYNDKAVLESMHASEFFSLLHSDKELNIFAKLEPASKSAVRKTVIASILATDMAVHFDFLSRFQSSIVAVERDLSASPYTADEQNFIISMLCHAADISNPAKNRSIYLDWTDRVLAEFYHVGDLEKEQGFPSISMFCDRSQPKVQKCQNGFITFIVKPMFAAWCEYVPSLHGMIMPLLEGNLSIWGADACKVPETQLFVDAAKAGWDYETARWSLKEGMSSPDFAEGLLS
;
A
#
# COMPACT_ATOMS: atom_id res chain seq x y z
N MET A 1 -2.37 -49.59 -9.27
CA MET A 1 -1.99 -48.30 -8.66
C MET A 1 -2.21 -47.15 -9.62
N GLU A 2 -1.72 -47.24 -10.86
CA GLU A 2 -2.04 -46.31 -11.96
C GLU A 2 -3.56 -46.14 -12.17
N GLN A 3 -4.32 -47.24 -12.21
CA GLN A 3 -5.79 -47.19 -12.27
C GLN A 3 -6.45 -46.56 -11.03
N TYR A 4 -5.86 -46.70 -9.83
CA TYR A 4 -6.38 -46.10 -8.59
C TYR A 4 -6.17 -44.58 -8.60
N ILE A 5 -5.00 -44.12 -9.07
CA ILE A 5 -4.69 -42.70 -9.30
C ILE A 5 -5.66 -42.12 -10.32
N MET A 6 -5.80 -42.74 -11.50
CA MET A 6 -6.75 -42.29 -12.54
C MET A 6 -8.20 -42.20 -12.06
N SER A 7 -8.62 -43.09 -11.14
CA SER A 7 -9.98 -43.12 -10.59
C SER A 7 -10.30 -41.98 -9.60
N ARG A 8 -9.29 -41.37 -8.97
CA ARG A 8 -9.46 -40.26 -8.01
C ARG A 8 -9.46 -38.87 -8.66
N PHE A 9 -8.99 -38.77 -9.90
CA PHE A 9 -8.91 -37.52 -10.68
C PHE A 9 -9.92 -37.47 -11.83
N HIS A 10 -10.77 -38.50 -11.97
CA HIS A 10 -11.92 -38.50 -12.84
C HIS A 10 -13.14 -37.97 -12.08
N ASP A 11 -13.16 -36.67 -11.83
CA ASP A 11 -14.41 -35.96 -11.66
C ASP A 11 -14.93 -35.65 -13.09
N PRO A 12 -16.06 -36.23 -13.52
CA PRO A 12 -16.60 -35.99 -14.87
C PRO A 12 -17.08 -34.55 -15.08
N GLU A 13 -17.20 -33.73 -14.03
CA GLU A 13 -17.57 -32.31 -14.10
C GLU A 13 -16.37 -31.35 -13.96
N ALA A 14 -15.18 -31.85 -13.59
CA ALA A 14 -13.98 -31.03 -13.51
C ALA A 14 -13.36 -30.85 -14.91
N THR A 15 -13.17 -29.59 -15.32
CA THR A 15 -12.34 -29.27 -16.48
C THR A 15 -10.95 -29.90 -16.31
N PRO A 16 -10.37 -30.51 -17.36
CA PRO A 16 -8.99 -31.02 -17.32
C PRO A 16 -8.05 -29.93 -16.80
N SER A 17 -7.54 -30.04 -15.57
CA SER A 17 -6.43 -29.17 -15.18
C SER A 17 -5.21 -29.56 -16.03
N ASP A 18 -4.47 -28.54 -16.47
CA ASP A 18 -3.27 -28.66 -17.32
C ASP A 18 -2.09 -29.37 -16.60
N ASP A 19 -2.30 -29.79 -15.34
CA ASP A 19 -1.27 -30.36 -14.45
C ASP A 19 -1.07 -31.88 -14.59
N ARG A 20 -1.86 -32.56 -15.43
CA ARG A 20 -1.74 -34.02 -15.64
C ARG A 20 -0.33 -34.48 -16.02
N PRO A 21 0.42 -33.78 -16.90
CA PRO A 21 1.78 -34.20 -17.27
C PRO A 21 2.77 -34.06 -16.10
N GLU A 22 2.67 -32.99 -15.31
CA GLU A 22 3.52 -32.72 -14.14
C GLU A 22 3.27 -33.76 -13.03
N LEU A 23 2.00 -34.04 -12.74
CA LEU A 23 1.61 -35.05 -11.76
C LEU A 23 2.00 -36.47 -12.17
N LEU A 24 1.90 -36.80 -13.46
CA LEU A 24 2.37 -38.08 -14.00
C LEU A 24 3.89 -38.20 -13.88
N ARG A 25 4.64 -37.11 -14.17
CA ARG A 25 6.09 -37.05 -14.00
C ARG A 25 6.51 -37.25 -12.54
N VAL A 26 5.89 -36.53 -11.61
CA VAL A 26 6.16 -36.65 -10.16
C VAL A 26 5.81 -38.06 -9.66
N THR A 27 4.67 -38.60 -10.08
CA THR A 27 4.25 -39.97 -9.73
C THR A 27 5.26 -41.01 -10.22
N GLN A 28 5.72 -40.91 -11.48
CA GLN A 28 6.73 -41.80 -12.05
C GLN A 28 8.10 -41.67 -11.34
N GLN A 29 8.46 -40.47 -10.90
CA GLN A 29 9.70 -40.23 -10.17
C GLN A 29 9.64 -40.80 -8.75
N LEU A 30 8.51 -40.65 -8.05
CA LEU A 30 8.30 -41.21 -6.71
C LEU A 30 8.15 -42.73 -6.73
N MET A 31 7.57 -43.32 -7.79
CA MET A 31 7.52 -44.78 -7.99
C MET A 31 8.90 -45.44 -8.14
N LYS A 32 9.92 -44.68 -8.58
CA LYS A 32 11.32 -45.15 -8.64
C LYS A 32 12.00 -45.15 -7.27
N GLN A 33 11.40 -44.52 -6.26
CA GLN A 33 11.90 -44.56 -4.89
C GLN A 33 11.36 -45.82 -4.21
N ASN A 34 12.21 -46.55 -3.48
CA ASN A 34 11.85 -47.81 -2.81
C ASN A 34 11.03 -47.54 -1.52
N VAL A 35 9.92 -46.82 -1.66
CA VAL A 35 9.08 -46.24 -0.59
C VAL A 35 7.84 -47.11 -0.39
N LYS A 36 7.37 -47.22 0.86
CA LYS A 36 6.18 -48.04 1.16
C LYS A 36 4.94 -47.46 0.47
N PRO A 37 4.01 -48.28 -0.07
CA PRO A 37 2.85 -47.80 -0.83
C PRO A 37 1.99 -46.73 -0.15
N LYS A 38 1.80 -46.80 1.18
CA LYS A 38 1.06 -45.78 1.95
C LYS A 38 1.78 -44.41 1.97
N GLN A 39 3.11 -44.42 2.07
CA GLN A 39 3.92 -43.20 2.04
C GLN A 39 3.95 -42.60 0.63
N LEU A 40 4.02 -43.45 -0.41
CA LEU A 40 3.97 -43.04 -1.80
C LEU A 40 2.61 -42.40 -2.16
N ILE A 41 1.49 -42.98 -1.70
CA ILE A 41 0.16 -42.38 -1.87
C ILE A 41 0.08 -41.01 -1.18
N ALA A 42 0.56 -40.90 0.06
CA ALA A 42 0.57 -39.63 0.78
C ALA A 42 1.41 -38.56 0.05
N GLN A 43 2.58 -38.93 -0.48
CA GLN A 43 3.45 -38.03 -1.26
C GLN A 43 2.78 -37.58 -2.57
N ILE A 44 2.10 -38.47 -3.29
CA ILE A 44 1.36 -38.13 -4.52
C ILE A 44 0.18 -37.21 -4.20
N THR A 45 -0.57 -37.48 -3.12
CA THR A 45 -1.68 -36.62 -2.68
C THR A 45 -1.19 -35.23 -2.30
N GLN A 46 -0.08 -35.13 -1.57
CA GLN A 46 0.52 -33.85 -1.20
C GLN A 46 0.97 -33.09 -2.46
N ALA A 47 1.69 -33.73 -3.38
CA ALA A 47 2.12 -33.11 -4.63
C ALA A 47 0.95 -32.59 -5.49
N SER A 48 -0.18 -33.30 -5.50
CA SER A 48 -1.41 -32.84 -6.18
C SER A 48 -2.04 -31.62 -5.52
N LEU A 49 -2.06 -31.55 -4.18
CA LEU A 49 -2.54 -30.39 -3.45
C LEU A 49 -1.65 -29.17 -3.69
N ASP A 50 -0.33 -29.38 -3.75
CA ASP A 50 0.66 -28.32 -3.97
C ASP A 50 0.60 -27.80 -5.41
N ALA A 51 0.42 -28.68 -6.40
CA ALA A 51 0.19 -28.30 -7.80
C ALA A 51 -1.09 -27.45 -7.97
N ASN A 52 -2.20 -27.89 -7.38
CA ASN A 52 -3.46 -27.14 -7.39
C ASN A 52 -3.33 -25.76 -6.73
N LEU A 53 -2.57 -25.67 -5.63
CA LEU A 53 -2.31 -24.40 -4.96
C LEU A 53 -1.52 -23.42 -5.84
N ARG A 54 -0.48 -23.91 -6.53
CA ARG A 54 0.33 -23.09 -7.44
C ARG A 54 -0.45 -22.66 -8.68
N ALA A 55 -1.27 -23.55 -9.24
CA ALA A 55 -2.16 -23.21 -10.35
C ALA A 55 -3.17 -22.13 -9.95
N GLU A 56 -3.79 -22.27 -8.77
CA GLU A 56 -4.73 -21.25 -8.26
C GLU A 56 -4.04 -19.92 -8.00
N ALA A 57 -2.85 -19.94 -7.40
CA ALA A 57 -2.08 -18.73 -7.21
C ALA A 57 -1.67 -18.07 -8.53
N ALA A 58 -1.24 -18.84 -9.53
CA ALA A 58 -0.93 -18.31 -10.85
C ALA A 58 -2.17 -17.69 -11.53
N ARG A 59 -3.38 -18.17 -11.23
CA ARG A 59 -4.64 -17.60 -11.73
C ARG A 59 -5.01 -16.29 -11.04
N VAL A 60 -4.86 -16.24 -9.71
CA VAL A 60 -5.31 -15.10 -8.88
C VAL A 60 -4.27 -13.99 -8.81
N ILE A 61 -3.00 -14.36 -8.64
CA ILE A 61 -1.88 -13.44 -8.40
C ILE A 61 -1.11 -13.12 -9.70
N ASP A 62 -1.32 -13.93 -10.74
CA ASP A 62 -0.48 -13.99 -11.94
C ASP A 62 0.92 -14.57 -11.64
N ALA A 63 1.33 -15.55 -12.43
CA ALA A 63 2.60 -16.26 -12.26
C ALA A 63 3.81 -15.31 -12.27
N GLU A 64 3.73 -14.17 -12.97
CA GLU A 64 4.82 -13.20 -13.04
C GLU A 64 5.16 -12.52 -11.70
N HIS A 65 4.24 -12.55 -10.73
CA HIS A 65 4.44 -11.98 -9.41
C HIS A 65 4.97 -12.98 -8.38
N ILE A 66 4.88 -14.28 -8.67
CA ILE A 66 5.15 -15.36 -7.72
C ILE A 66 6.61 -15.81 -7.89
N PRO A 67 7.47 -15.63 -6.87
CA PRO A 67 8.83 -16.18 -6.93
C PRO A 67 8.81 -17.71 -7.08
N MET A 68 9.65 -18.25 -7.97
CA MET A 68 9.68 -19.70 -8.25
C MET A 68 9.89 -20.56 -6.98
N SER A 69 10.69 -20.05 -6.04
CA SER A 69 11.08 -20.72 -4.79
C SER A 69 10.14 -20.45 -3.61
N LEU A 70 8.97 -19.83 -3.84
CA LEU A 70 8.05 -19.50 -2.74
C LEU A 70 7.47 -20.76 -2.09
N SER A 71 7.45 -20.79 -0.76
CA SER A 71 6.87 -21.91 0.00
C SER A 71 5.33 -21.88 -0.03
N ASP A 72 4.71 -23.05 0.09
CA ASP A 72 3.24 -23.15 0.05
C ASP A 72 2.55 -22.37 1.17
N ALA A 73 3.21 -22.23 2.32
CA ALA A 73 2.70 -21.42 3.43
C ALA A 73 2.62 -19.93 3.06
N LEU A 74 3.67 -19.39 2.43
CA LEU A 74 3.68 -18.00 1.95
C LEU A 74 2.73 -17.81 0.78
N LEU A 75 2.62 -18.79 -0.11
CA LEU A 75 1.66 -18.76 -1.21
C LEU A 75 0.21 -18.71 -0.72
N ARG A 76 -0.15 -19.51 0.29
CA ARG A 76 -1.46 -19.45 0.95
C ARG A 76 -1.70 -18.11 1.63
N ARG A 77 -0.66 -17.48 2.22
CA ARG A 77 -0.78 -16.13 2.78
C ARG A 77 -1.06 -15.10 1.69
N ALA A 78 -0.33 -15.15 0.58
CA ALA A 78 -0.55 -14.23 -0.54
C ALA A 78 -1.95 -14.37 -1.13
N LEU A 79 -2.44 -15.60 -1.31
CA LEU A 79 -3.80 -15.88 -1.77
C LEU A 79 -4.88 -15.31 -0.82
N LYS A 80 -4.68 -15.42 0.50
CA LYS A 80 -5.61 -14.82 1.48
C LYS A 80 -5.66 -13.30 1.37
N VAL A 81 -4.51 -12.64 1.17
CA VAL A 81 -4.49 -11.18 0.98
C VAL A 81 -5.11 -10.81 -0.37
N ALA A 82 -4.84 -11.56 -1.44
CA ALA A 82 -5.47 -11.35 -2.74
C ALA A 82 -7.01 -11.48 -2.67
N GLN A 83 -7.52 -12.46 -1.93
CA GLN A 83 -8.95 -12.59 -1.67
C GLN A 83 -9.49 -11.40 -0.87
N ALA A 84 -8.77 -10.94 0.17
CA ALA A 84 -9.17 -9.77 0.94
C ALA A 84 -9.22 -8.48 0.08
N ILE A 85 -8.32 -8.35 -0.90
CA ILE A 85 -8.32 -7.27 -1.90
C ILE A 85 -9.55 -7.38 -2.81
N ASP A 86 -9.88 -8.58 -3.27
CA ASP A 86 -11.05 -8.84 -4.12
C ASP A 86 -12.36 -8.55 -3.40
N GLU A 87 -12.44 -8.83 -2.10
CA GLU A 87 -13.59 -8.51 -1.23
C GLU A 87 -13.62 -7.04 -0.76
N SER A 88 -12.58 -6.26 -1.12
CA SER A 88 -12.38 -4.86 -0.72
C SER A 88 -12.41 -4.70 0.81
N SER A 89 -11.69 -5.59 1.50
CA SER A 89 -11.51 -5.55 2.95
C SER A 89 -10.61 -4.39 3.36
N TRP A 90 -11.06 -3.57 4.31
CA TRP A 90 -10.29 -2.42 4.83
C TRP A 90 -8.90 -2.79 5.35
N ASP A 91 -8.79 -3.96 5.98
CA ASP A 91 -7.57 -4.42 6.65
C ASP A 91 -6.82 -5.50 5.86
N ALA A 92 -6.88 -5.46 4.53
CA ALA A 92 -6.03 -6.32 3.71
C ALA A 92 -4.54 -6.08 4.05
N ASP A 93 -3.82 -7.15 4.44
CA ASP A 93 -2.41 -7.08 4.87
C ASP A 93 -1.46 -6.96 3.66
N LEU A 94 -1.45 -5.76 3.04
CA LEU A 94 -0.60 -5.48 1.88
C LEU A 94 0.90 -5.52 2.22
N LEU A 95 1.28 -5.12 3.45
CA LEU A 95 2.64 -5.27 3.96
C LEU A 95 3.10 -6.73 3.96
N GLY A 96 2.18 -7.66 4.23
CA GLY A 96 2.40 -9.09 4.09
C GLY A 96 2.76 -9.53 2.68
N LEU A 97 2.28 -8.85 1.63
CA LEU A 97 2.63 -9.14 0.24
C LEU A 97 4.02 -8.63 -0.14
N ALA A 98 4.49 -7.53 0.47
CA ALA A 98 5.79 -6.94 0.12
C ALA A 98 6.98 -7.87 0.40
N GLY A 99 6.85 -8.78 1.36
CA GLY A 99 7.85 -9.81 1.64
C GLY A 99 7.65 -11.12 0.87
N ILE A 100 6.66 -11.19 -0.02
CA ILE A 100 6.25 -12.43 -0.70
C ILE A 100 6.31 -12.31 -2.22
N LEU A 101 5.80 -11.23 -2.78
CA LEU A 101 5.72 -11.03 -4.23
C LEU A 101 6.90 -10.22 -4.74
N SER A 102 7.28 -10.42 -6.00
CA SER A 102 8.34 -9.64 -6.65
C SER A 102 7.95 -8.19 -6.93
N HIS A 103 6.66 -7.96 -7.16
CA HIS A 103 6.10 -6.66 -7.56
C HIS A 103 4.74 -6.43 -6.88
N PRO A 104 4.73 -6.32 -5.54
CA PRO A 104 3.51 -6.24 -4.74
C PRO A 104 2.67 -5.00 -5.08
N MET A 105 3.28 -3.85 -5.37
CA MET A 105 2.52 -2.63 -5.68
C MET A 105 1.78 -2.78 -7.00
N SER A 106 2.50 -3.22 -8.04
CA SER A 106 1.89 -3.45 -9.35
C SER A 106 0.74 -4.43 -9.26
N PHE A 107 0.88 -5.50 -8.48
CA PHE A 107 -0.16 -6.51 -8.30
C PHE A 107 -1.44 -5.91 -7.69
N VAL A 108 -1.30 -5.22 -6.55
CA VAL A 108 -2.43 -4.64 -5.82
C VAL A 108 -3.13 -3.59 -6.67
N VAL A 109 -2.38 -2.67 -7.26
CA VAL A 109 -2.95 -1.58 -8.06
C VAL A 109 -3.59 -2.12 -9.34
N GLU A 110 -3.01 -3.14 -9.97
CA GLU A 110 -3.61 -3.78 -11.13
C GLU A 110 -4.96 -4.43 -10.79
N LEU A 111 -5.05 -5.18 -9.69
CA LEU A 111 -6.32 -5.79 -9.26
C LEU A 111 -7.41 -4.73 -9.05
N VAL A 112 -7.07 -3.61 -8.41
CA VAL A 112 -8.00 -2.50 -8.21
C VAL A 112 -8.40 -1.87 -9.55
N LEU A 113 -7.46 -1.61 -10.45
CA LEU A 113 -7.75 -1.00 -11.75
C LEU A 113 -8.63 -1.90 -12.65
N ARG A 114 -8.49 -3.23 -12.53
CA ARG A 114 -9.36 -4.19 -13.23
C ARG A 114 -10.82 -4.07 -12.79
N LYS A 115 -11.09 -3.80 -11.50
CA LYS A 115 -12.46 -3.58 -10.98
C LYS A 115 -13.16 -2.38 -11.62
N TYR A 116 -12.39 -1.43 -12.15
CA TYR A 116 -12.90 -0.20 -12.79
C TYR A 116 -12.80 -0.23 -14.32
N ASP A 117 -12.57 -1.40 -14.93
CA ASP A 117 -12.39 -1.56 -16.38
C ASP A 117 -11.35 -0.58 -16.96
N ALA A 118 -10.22 -0.39 -16.26
CA ALA A 118 -9.25 0.65 -16.59
C ALA A 118 -8.70 0.54 -18.03
N ALA A 119 -8.42 -0.68 -18.51
CA ALA A 119 -7.93 -0.91 -19.87
C ALA A 119 -8.88 -0.36 -20.93
N GLU A 120 -10.18 -0.68 -20.80
CA GLU A 120 -11.22 -0.21 -21.70
C GLU A 120 -11.40 1.31 -21.58
N THR A 121 -11.48 1.82 -20.34
CA THR A 121 -11.64 3.24 -20.03
C THR A 121 -10.51 4.10 -20.64
N LEU A 122 -9.27 3.59 -20.60
CA LEU A 122 -8.08 4.26 -21.12
C LEU A 122 -7.77 3.92 -22.59
N LYS A 123 -8.54 3.00 -23.19
CA LYS A 123 -8.34 2.48 -24.56
C LYS A 123 -6.97 1.83 -24.76
N VAL A 124 -6.42 1.17 -23.75
CA VAL A 124 -5.12 0.46 -23.79
C VAL A 124 -5.31 -1.03 -23.53
N ASP A 125 -4.31 -1.85 -23.85
CA ASP A 125 -4.32 -3.26 -23.46
C ASP A 125 -3.81 -3.43 -22.01
N GLN A 126 -4.11 -4.59 -21.42
CA GLN A 126 -3.68 -4.94 -20.06
C GLN A 126 -2.15 -4.93 -19.91
N HIS A 127 -1.42 -5.26 -20.99
CA HIS A 127 0.03 -5.34 -20.95
C HIS A 127 0.66 -3.94 -20.83
N ALA A 128 0.10 -2.92 -21.48
CA ALA A 128 0.53 -1.53 -21.35
C ALA A 128 0.32 -0.99 -19.92
N MET A 129 -0.81 -1.32 -19.28
CA MET A 129 -1.03 -0.95 -17.88
C MET A 129 -0.03 -1.62 -16.95
N LYS A 130 0.17 -2.94 -17.11
CA LYS A 130 1.17 -3.70 -16.35
C LYS A 130 2.57 -3.11 -16.49
N ARG A 131 3.01 -2.78 -17.71
CA ARG A 131 4.31 -2.14 -17.96
C ARG A 131 4.44 -0.81 -17.23
N MET A 132 3.42 0.05 -17.31
CA MET A 132 3.41 1.34 -16.60
C MET A 132 3.51 1.14 -15.08
N LEU A 133 2.72 0.22 -14.51
CA LEU A 133 2.75 -0.07 -13.07
C LEU A 133 4.10 -0.63 -12.62
N ARG A 134 4.75 -1.50 -13.42
CA ARG A 134 6.10 -1.99 -13.12
C ARG A 134 7.11 -0.87 -13.03
N GLU A 135 7.11 0.05 -13.99
CA GLU A 135 8.06 1.16 -13.98
C GLU A 135 7.74 2.20 -12.89
N LEU A 136 6.45 2.37 -12.56
CA LEU A 136 6.04 3.16 -11.40
C LEU A 136 6.58 2.55 -10.09
N GLU A 137 6.34 1.27 -9.86
CA GLU A 137 6.84 0.55 -8.69
C GLU A 137 8.37 0.58 -8.61
N ARG A 138 9.06 0.38 -9.73
CA ARG A 138 10.51 0.41 -9.82
C ARG A 138 11.10 1.79 -9.50
N GLY A 139 10.36 2.87 -9.76
CA GLY A 139 10.84 4.22 -9.49
C GLY A 139 10.66 4.67 -8.04
N TYR A 140 9.89 3.95 -7.22
CA TYR A 140 9.92 4.15 -5.77
C TYR A 140 11.28 3.77 -5.20
N LEU A 141 11.82 4.63 -4.33
CA LEU A 141 13.10 4.37 -3.67
C LEU A 141 12.89 3.45 -2.46
N ALA A 142 13.98 2.81 -2.03
CA ALA A 142 13.99 1.89 -0.90
C ALA A 142 13.96 2.63 0.44
N ASN A 143 12.88 3.36 0.70
CA ASN A 143 12.65 4.02 1.98
C ASN A 143 11.83 3.10 2.92
N PRO A 144 11.96 3.22 4.25
CA PRO A 144 11.15 2.43 5.19
C PRO A 144 9.63 2.62 5.06
N TYR A 145 9.16 3.87 4.90
CA TYR A 145 7.75 4.27 4.85
C TYR A 145 7.31 4.72 3.46
N HIS A 146 7.87 5.79 2.89
CA HIS A 146 7.49 6.33 1.58
C HIS A 146 8.08 5.45 0.45
N CYS A 147 7.53 4.24 0.32
CA CYS A 147 7.96 3.16 -0.56
C CYS A 147 6.80 2.66 -1.43
N SER A 148 7.08 1.75 -2.36
CA SER A 148 6.07 1.28 -3.33
C SER A 148 4.84 0.67 -2.66
N ILE A 149 5.03 -0.06 -1.55
CA ILE A 149 3.90 -0.68 -0.84
C ILE A 149 3.05 0.35 -0.08
N HIS A 150 3.61 1.50 0.31
CA HIS A 150 2.82 2.61 0.84
C HIS A 150 1.94 3.20 -0.26
N GLY A 151 2.51 3.49 -1.44
CA GLY A 151 1.71 3.94 -2.59
C GLY A 151 0.60 2.95 -2.98
N ALA A 152 0.83 1.64 -2.85
CA ALA A 152 -0.23 0.63 -3.01
C ALA A 152 -1.29 0.68 -1.89
N ASP A 153 -0.89 0.87 -0.63
CA ASP A 153 -1.83 0.99 0.49
C ASP A 153 -2.74 2.20 0.35
N VAL A 154 -2.21 3.34 -0.09
CA VAL A 154 -3.01 4.55 -0.37
C VAL A 154 -3.98 4.30 -1.52
N ALA A 155 -3.51 3.75 -2.65
CA ALA A 155 -4.37 3.43 -3.79
C ALA A 155 -5.49 2.44 -3.46
N TYR A 156 -5.16 1.39 -2.70
CA TYR A 156 -6.12 0.39 -2.26
C TYR A 156 -7.12 0.95 -1.24
N THR A 157 -6.64 1.72 -0.25
CA THR A 157 -7.52 2.34 0.76
C THR A 157 -8.50 3.31 0.10
N LEU A 158 -8.03 4.11 -0.87
CA LEU A 158 -8.88 4.98 -1.67
C LEU A 158 -9.98 4.17 -2.38
N HIS A 159 -9.62 3.06 -3.02
CA HIS A 159 -10.59 2.14 -3.64
C HIS A 159 -11.65 1.64 -2.66
N VAL A 160 -11.25 1.18 -1.47
CA VAL A 160 -12.21 0.68 -0.47
C VAL A 160 -13.17 1.80 -0.04
N MET A 161 -12.67 3.02 0.19
CA MET A 161 -13.54 4.16 0.53
C MET A 161 -14.51 4.51 -0.61
N LEU A 162 -14.05 4.47 -1.86
CA LEU A 162 -14.89 4.68 -3.04
C LEU A 162 -16.01 3.64 -3.12
N GLU A 163 -15.65 2.36 -3.09
CA GLU A 163 -16.58 1.24 -3.29
C GLU A 163 -17.62 1.15 -2.14
N LYS A 164 -17.20 1.39 -0.90
CA LYS A 164 -18.05 1.19 0.29
C LYS A 164 -18.98 2.38 0.61
N GLY A 165 -18.96 3.44 -0.21
CA GLY A 165 -20.05 4.42 -0.14
C GLY A 165 -19.86 5.74 -0.88
N VAL A 166 -18.64 6.12 -1.28
CA VAL A 166 -18.42 7.45 -1.88
C VAL A 166 -18.81 7.48 -3.36
N GLU A 167 -18.51 6.43 -4.12
CA GLU A 167 -18.80 6.37 -5.57
C GLU A 167 -20.29 6.60 -5.86
N GLY A 168 -21.17 5.89 -5.13
CA GLY A 168 -22.61 5.99 -5.29
C GLY A 168 -23.21 7.36 -4.94
N LYS A 169 -22.48 8.21 -4.21
CA LYS A 169 -22.90 9.57 -3.86
C LYS A 169 -22.41 10.64 -4.83
N LEU A 170 -21.25 10.42 -5.45
CA LEU A 170 -20.59 11.46 -6.24
C LEU A 170 -20.95 11.45 -7.72
N GLY A 171 -21.45 10.33 -8.26
CA GLY A 171 -21.69 10.18 -9.69
C GLY A 171 -20.39 10.31 -10.51
N LEU A 172 -19.31 9.69 -10.02
CA LEU A 172 -18.02 9.73 -10.69
C LEU A 172 -18.05 8.94 -12.00
N THR A 173 -17.33 9.44 -13.00
CA THR A 173 -17.07 8.70 -14.23
C THR A 173 -16.01 7.61 -13.99
N LYS A 174 -16.03 6.54 -14.80
CA LYS A 174 -14.96 5.52 -14.78
C LYS A 174 -13.57 6.14 -14.94
N LEU A 175 -13.46 7.18 -15.78
CA LEU A 175 -12.19 7.89 -15.99
C LEU A 175 -11.69 8.58 -14.70
N GLN A 176 -12.59 9.20 -13.93
CA GLN A 176 -12.24 9.79 -12.63
C GLN A 176 -11.79 8.72 -11.62
N LEU A 177 -12.53 7.62 -11.51
CA LEU A 177 -12.18 6.49 -10.64
C LEU A 177 -10.77 5.97 -10.97
N VAL A 178 -10.53 5.60 -12.23
CA VAL A 178 -9.23 5.12 -12.72
C VAL A 178 -8.12 6.15 -12.46
N SER A 179 -8.37 7.43 -12.78
CA SER A 179 -7.37 8.49 -12.58
C SER A 179 -7.03 8.72 -11.11
N SER A 180 -8.00 8.56 -10.20
CA SER A 180 -7.79 8.74 -8.75
C SER A 180 -6.94 7.63 -8.15
N ILE A 181 -7.16 6.37 -8.58
CA ILE A 181 -6.33 5.23 -8.17
C ILE A 181 -4.91 5.38 -8.68
N ILE A 182 -4.73 5.83 -9.92
CA ILE A 182 -3.40 6.09 -10.48
C ILE A 182 -2.71 7.24 -9.73
N ALA A 183 -3.44 8.31 -9.39
CA ALA A 183 -2.89 9.43 -8.63
C ALA A 183 -2.41 8.98 -7.25
N ALA A 184 -3.23 8.22 -6.52
CA ALA A 184 -2.87 7.65 -5.22
C ALA A 184 -1.66 6.71 -5.31
N ALA A 185 -1.58 5.87 -6.34
CA ALA A 185 -0.41 5.01 -6.56
C ALA A 185 0.87 5.83 -6.83
N ALA A 186 0.75 6.99 -7.48
CA ALA A 186 1.88 7.82 -7.86
C ALA A 186 2.21 8.94 -6.87
N HIS A 187 1.45 9.11 -5.78
CA HIS A 187 1.51 10.34 -4.97
C HIS A 187 2.86 10.58 -4.29
N ASP A 188 3.62 9.52 -4.01
CA ASP A 188 4.97 9.55 -3.42
C ASP A 188 6.06 9.06 -4.40
N PHE A 189 5.76 9.02 -5.69
CA PHE A 189 6.68 8.49 -6.67
C PHE A 189 8.01 9.28 -6.64
N ARG A 190 9.14 8.58 -6.52
CA ARG A 190 10.51 9.15 -6.35
C ARG A 190 10.78 9.84 -5.00
N HIS A 191 9.97 9.60 -3.97
CA HIS A 191 10.25 10.13 -2.63
C HIS A 191 11.66 9.75 -2.15
N ASN A 192 12.40 10.73 -1.61
CA ASN A 192 13.81 10.60 -1.24
C ASN A 192 14.04 10.37 0.27
N GLY A 193 12.98 10.14 1.03
CA GLY A 193 13.03 9.91 2.48
C GLY A 193 13.29 11.17 3.31
N LEU A 194 13.18 12.36 2.69
CA LEU A 194 13.36 13.64 3.35
C LEU A 194 12.02 14.38 3.48
N THR A 195 11.96 15.39 4.34
CA THR A 195 10.76 16.24 4.47
C THR A 195 10.91 17.52 3.65
N ASN A 196 9.78 18.12 3.25
CA ASN A 196 9.76 19.45 2.63
C ASN A 196 10.55 20.48 3.48
N GLN A 197 10.42 20.44 4.81
CA GLN A 197 11.14 21.33 5.73
C GLN A 197 12.66 21.17 5.64
N TYR A 198 13.15 19.94 5.59
CA TYR A 198 14.57 19.64 5.44
C TYR A 198 15.11 20.14 4.09
N LEU A 199 14.38 19.89 3.00
CA LEU A 199 14.77 20.34 1.65
C LEU A 199 14.90 21.86 1.57
N VAL A 200 13.95 22.60 2.16
CA VAL A 200 14.00 24.07 2.24
C VAL A 200 15.16 24.54 3.10
N ALA A 201 15.34 23.98 4.30
CA ALA A 201 16.40 24.39 5.23
C ALA A 201 17.82 24.21 4.67
N THR A 202 18.00 23.23 3.79
CA THR A 202 19.29 22.91 3.15
C THR A 202 19.50 23.58 1.79
N ASN A 203 18.55 24.40 1.30
CA ASN A 203 18.55 24.93 -0.07
C ASN A 203 18.69 23.83 -1.13
N HIS A 204 18.04 22.69 -0.90
CA HIS A 204 18.12 21.55 -1.80
C HIS A 204 17.66 21.95 -3.22
N PRO A 205 18.26 21.43 -4.31
CA PRO A 205 17.88 21.80 -5.67
C PRO A 205 16.39 21.68 -5.98
N LEU A 206 15.70 20.69 -5.37
CA LEU A 206 14.24 20.56 -5.47
C LEU A 206 13.50 21.75 -4.82
N ALA A 207 13.93 22.20 -3.64
CA ALA A 207 13.31 23.35 -2.97
C ALA A 207 13.46 24.63 -3.80
N LEU A 208 14.64 24.84 -4.40
CA LEU A 208 14.88 25.94 -5.33
C LEU A 208 14.02 25.84 -6.60
N MET A 209 13.87 24.63 -7.15
CA MET A 209 13.07 24.39 -8.36
C MET A 209 11.57 24.66 -8.13
N TYR A 210 11.04 24.23 -6.98
CA TYR A 210 9.62 24.36 -6.64
C TYR A 210 9.32 25.55 -5.72
N ASN A 211 10.30 26.44 -5.51
CA ASN A 211 10.15 27.69 -4.77
C ASN A 211 9.56 27.49 -3.37
N ASP A 212 10.06 26.49 -2.65
CA ASP A 212 9.69 26.12 -1.27
C ASP A 212 8.19 25.78 -1.05
N LYS A 213 7.43 25.53 -2.11
CA LYS A 213 5.98 25.23 -2.05
C LYS A 213 5.70 23.81 -2.51
N ALA A 214 5.10 23.00 -1.63
CA ALA A 214 4.71 21.61 -1.92
C ALA A 214 5.81 20.89 -2.71
N VAL A 215 7.05 20.94 -2.19
CA VAL A 215 8.26 20.66 -2.97
C VAL A 215 8.27 19.21 -3.45
N LEU A 216 8.00 18.28 -2.54
CA LEU A 216 7.93 16.84 -2.82
C LEU A 216 6.70 16.51 -3.66
N GLU A 217 5.53 17.04 -3.32
CA GLU A 217 4.27 16.74 -4.03
C GLU A 217 4.32 17.26 -5.48
N SER A 218 4.92 18.43 -5.70
CA SER A 218 5.19 18.95 -7.04
C SER A 218 6.17 18.08 -7.81
N MET A 219 7.20 17.56 -7.13
CA MET A 219 8.15 16.61 -7.69
C MET A 219 7.48 15.29 -8.08
N HIS A 220 6.68 14.67 -7.20
CA HIS A 220 5.97 13.41 -7.46
C HIS A 220 5.07 13.52 -8.70
N ALA A 221 4.28 14.60 -8.78
CA ALA A 221 3.44 14.87 -9.94
C ALA A 221 4.27 15.04 -11.23
N SER A 222 5.36 15.82 -11.15
CA SER A 222 6.26 16.05 -12.29
C SER A 222 6.94 14.77 -12.78
N GLU A 223 7.49 13.98 -11.87
CA GLU A 223 8.16 12.70 -12.13
C GLU A 223 7.20 11.66 -12.69
N PHE A 224 5.96 11.57 -12.17
CA PHE A 224 4.96 10.66 -12.71
C PHE A 224 4.63 10.97 -14.17
N PHE A 225 4.38 12.24 -14.52
CA PHE A 225 4.15 12.60 -15.92
C PHE A 225 5.41 12.45 -16.77
N SER A 226 6.60 12.67 -16.21
CA SER A 226 7.86 12.43 -16.93
C SER A 226 8.06 10.95 -17.25
N LEU A 227 7.73 10.06 -16.32
CA LEU A 227 7.70 8.60 -16.54
C LEU A 227 6.81 8.25 -17.74
N LEU A 228 5.57 8.75 -17.77
CA LEU A 228 4.64 8.50 -18.87
C LEU A 228 5.14 9.01 -20.23
N HIS A 229 6.01 10.02 -20.26
CA HIS A 229 6.58 10.57 -21.50
C HIS A 229 7.95 9.97 -21.85
N SER A 230 8.56 9.21 -20.94
CA SER A 230 9.88 8.60 -21.16
C SER A 230 9.86 7.50 -22.23
N ASP A 231 8.74 6.81 -22.38
CA ASP A 231 8.48 5.84 -23.43
C ASP A 231 7.00 5.89 -23.85
N LYS A 232 6.74 5.87 -25.16
CA LYS A 232 5.38 5.83 -25.72
C LYS A 232 4.57 4.63 -25.22
N GLU A 233 5.24 3.52 -24.87
CA GLU A 233 4.61 2.30 -24.37
C GLU A 233 4.15 2.43 -22.91
N LEU A 234 4.63 3.43 -22.17
CA LEU A 234 4.22 3.73 -20.80
C LEU A 234 3.09 4.75 -20.73
N ASN A 235 2.84 5.50 -21.80
CA ASN A 235 1.81 6.53 -21.82
C ASN A 235 0.40 5.93 -21.93
N ILE A 236 -0.13 5.48 -20.81
CA ILE A 236 -1.48 4.89 -20.70
C ILE A 236 -2.61 5.89 -21.04
N PHE A 237 -2.32 7.19 -21.15
CA PHE A 237 -3.28 8.21 -21.54
C PHE A 237 -3.21 8.59 -23.02
N ALA A 238 -2.31 8.00 -23.80
CA ALA A 238 -2.01 8.41 -25.17
C ALA A 238 -3.22 8.39 -26.11
N LYS A 239 -4.14 7.43 -25.94
CA LYS A 239 -5.32 7.24 -26.80
C LYS A 239 -6.58 8.00 -26.35
N LEU A 240 -6.50 8.73 -25.24
CA LEU A 240 -7.59 9.58 -24.78
C LEU A 240 -7.72 10.85 -25.65
N GLU A 241 -8.95 11.37 -25.74
CA GLU A 241 -9.23 12.65 -26.38
C GLU A 241 -8.58 13.81 -25.61
N PRO A 242 -8.26 14.95 -26.25
CA PRO A 242 -7.60 16.08 -25.60
C PRO A 242 -8.31 16.58 -24.32
N ALA A 243 -9.64 16.63 -24.33
CA ALA A 243 -10.44 17.02 -23.16
C ALA A 243 -10.27 16.02 -21.99
N SER A 244 -10.31 14.72 -22.28
CA SER A 244 -10.10 13.66 -21.28
C SER A 244 -8.68 13.66 -20.73
N LYS A 245 -7.66 13.88 -21.58
CA LYS A 245 -6.25 14.04 -21.14
C LYS A 245 -6.10 15.22 -20.18
N SER A 246 -6.73 16.35 -20.51
CA SER A 246 -6.72 17.54 -19.65
C SER A 246 -7.42 17.28 -18.31
N ALA A 247 -8.58 16.61 -18.33
CA ALA A 247 -9.32 16.24 -17.12
C ALA A 247 -8.51 15.30 -16.22
N VAL A 248 -7.95 14.21 -16.78
CA VAL A 248 -7.09 13.27 -16.03
C VAL A 248 -5.89 13.99 -15.44
N ARG A 249 -5.20 14.83 -16.23
CA ARG A 249 -4.06 15.59 -15.73
C ARG A 249 -4.44 16.51 -14.58
N LYS A 250 -5.59 17.19 -14.68
CA LYS A 250 -6.12 18.04 -13.60
C LYS A 250 -6.39 17.23 -12.34
N THR A 251 -7.08 16.09 -12.45
CA THR A 251 -7.39 15.22 -11.30
C THR A 251 -6.11 14.69 -10.65
N VAL A 252 -5.20 14.10 -11.43
CA VAL A 252 -3.96 13.52 -10.90
C VAL A 252 -3.11 14.56 -10.17
N ILE A 253 -2.86 15.72 -10.80
CA ILE A 253 -2.06 16.79 -10.15
C ILE A 253 -2.75 17.29 -8.89
N ALA A 254 -4.06 17.53 -8.93
CA ALA A 254 -4.79 18.02 -7.77
C ALA A 254 -4.85 17.00 -6.62
N SER A 255 -4.86 15.69 -6.92
CA SER A 255 -4.85 14.65 -5.88
C SER A 255 -3.48 14.50 -5.24
N ILE A 256 -2.39 14.53 -6.02
CA ILE A 256 -1.03 14.47 -5.49
C ILE A 256 -0.70 15.73 -4.68
N LEU A 257 -0.99 16.93 -5.19
CA LEU A 257 -0.73 18.17 -4.42
C LEU A 257 -1.56 18.28 -3.13
N ALA A 258 -2.67 17.54 -3.03
CA ALA A 258 -3.50 17.55 -1.84
C ALA A 258 -2.95 16.69 -0.69
N THR A 259 -1.95 15.85 -0.94
CA THR A 259 -1.30 15.06 0.11
C THR A 259 -0.29 15.87 0.93
N ASP A 260 0.03 17.10 0.52
CA ASP A 260 0.85 18.01 1.33
C ASP A 260 0.17 18.27 2.68
N MET A 261 0.81 17.83 3.77
CA MET A 261 0.29 18.01 5.13
C MET A 261 0.12 19.48 5.52
N ALA A 262 0.78 20.43 4.84
CA ALA A 262 0.58 21.87 5.05
C ALA A 262 -0.84 22.34 4.70
N VAL A 263 -1.55 21.65 3.80
CA VAL A 263 -2.91 22.03 3.39
C VAL A 263 -4.01 21.31 4.17
N HIS A 264 -3.66 20.39 5.07
CA HIS A 264 -4.60 19.50 5.77
C HIS A 264 -5.79 20.23 6.41
N PHE A 265 -5.53 21.26 7.22
CA PHE A 265 -6.60 21.95 7.96
C PHE A 265 -7.51 22.78 7.04
N ASP A 266 -6.95 23.40 6.00
CA ASP A 266 -7.72 24.14 5.00
C ASP A 266 -8.63 23.20 4.20
N PHE A 267 -8.09 22.03 3.81
CA PHE A 267 -8.85 20.97 3.14
C PHE A 267 -10.00 20.46 4.01
N LEU A 268 -9.72 20.11 5.26
CA LEU A 268 -10.72 19.60 6.20
C LEU A 268 -11.83 20.62 6.46
N SER A 269 -11.46 21.88 6.72
CA SER A 269 -12.42 22.97 6.94
C SER A 269 -13.32 23.20 5.74
N ARG A 270 -12.75 23.20 4.53
CA ARG A 270 -13.53 23.33 3.29
C ARG A 270 -14.46 22.13 3.07
N PHE A 271 -14.00 20.91 3.35
CA PHE A 271 -14.83 19.71 3.22
C PHE A 271 -16.03 19.76 4.16
N GLN A 272 -15.82 20.07 5.44
CA GLN A 272 -16.89 20.18 6.43
C GLN A 272 -17.90 21.29 6.08
N SER A 273 -17.42 22.47 5.72
CA SER A 273 -18.29 23.63 5.45
C SER A 273 -19.04 23.56 4.11
N SER A 274 -18.41 22.99 3.07
CA SER A 274 -18.94 23.07 1.70
C SER A 274 -19.61 21.77 1.24
N ILE A 275 -19.25 20.63 1.83
CA ILE A 275 -19.72 19.31 1.38
C ILE A 275 -20.56 18.62 2.46
N VAL A 276 -20.11 18.63 3.72
CA VAL A 276 -20.81 17.93 4.82
C VAL A 276 -22.02 18.72 5.31
N ALA A 277 -21.87 20.03 5.54
CA ALA A 277 -22.93 20.87 6.08
C ALA A 277 -24.11 21.12 5.11
N VAL A 278 -24.01 20.69 3.85
CA VAL A 278 -25.03 20.93 2.85
C VAL A 278 -25.86 19.66 2.67
N GLU A 279 -27.09 19.66 3.20
CA GLU A 279 -28.10 18.66 2.84
C GLU A 279 -28.49 18.87 1.37
N ARG A 280 -27.75 18.25 0.46
CA ARG A 280 -28.02 18.32 -0.99
C ARG A 280 -28.94 17.19 -1.40
N ASP A 281 -30.05 17.56 -2.02
CA ASP A 281 -30.78 16.62 -2.89
C ASP A 281 -29.94 16.38 -4.14
N LEU A 282 -29.21 15.26 -4.15
CA LEU A 282 -28.33 14.85 -5.25
C LEU A 282 -29.11 14.59 -6.55
N SER A 283 -30.43 14.37 -6.49
CA SER A 283 -31.27 14.21 -7.68
C SER A 283 -31.56 15.54 -8.37
N ALA A 284 -31.57 16.64 -7.61
CA ALA A 284 -31.84 17.99 -8.11
C ALA A 284 -30.57 18.83 -8.32
N SER A 285 -29.50 18.60 -7.55
CA SER A 285 -28.24 19.34 -7.63
C SER A 285 -27.03 18.40 -7.51
N PRO A 286 -26.61 17.76 -8.61
CA PRO A 286 -25.42 16.91 -8.61
C PRO A 286 -24.15 17.74 -8.37
N TYR A 287 -23.09 17.07 -7.90
CA TYR A 287 -21.79 17.70 -7.75
C TYR A 287 -21.23 18.16 -9.10
N THR A 288 -20.66 19.36 -9.09
CA THR A 288 -19.87 19.87 -10.21
C THR A 288 -18.55 19.10 -10.35
N ALA A 289 -17.93 19.16 -11.53
CA ALA A 289 -16.63 18.50 -11.76
C ALA A 289 -15.52 19.00 -10.82
N ASP A 290 -15.57 20.27 -10.39
CA ASP A 290 -14.60 20.82 -9.45
C ASP A 290 -14.83 20.33 -8.01
N GLU A 291 -16.10 20.18 -7.59
CA GLU A 291 -16.43 19.56 -6.31
C GLU A 291 -16.06 18.07 -6.30
N GLN A 292 -16.36 17.34 -7.37
CA GLN A 292 -15.94 15.94 -7.51
C GLN A 292 -14.42 15.80 -7.40
N ASN A 293 -13.64 16.64 -8.11
CA ASN A 293 -12.19 16.63 -8.03
C ASN A 293 -11.68 16.97 -6.62
N PHE A 294 -12.28 17.96 -5.96
CA PHE A 294 -11.92 18.30 -4.59
C PHE A 294 -12.18 17.12 -3.63
N ILE A 295 -13.32 16.44 -3.76
CA ILE A 295 -13.66 15.28 -2.92
C ILE A 295 -12.73 14.11 -3.22
N ILE A 296 -12.35 13.87 -4.49
CA ILE A 296 -11.34 12.87 -4.86
C ILE A 296 -9.99 13.19 -4.20
N SER A 297 -9.52 14.44 -4.28
CA SER A 297 -8.29 14.87 -3.61
C SER A 297 -8.36 14.67 -2.09
N MET A 298 -9.51 14.97 -1.48
CA MET A 298 -9.73 14.76 -0.05
C MET A 298 -9.73 13.26 0.32
N LEU A 299 -10.23 12.38 -0.55
CA LEU A 299 -10.15 10.93 -0.35
C LEU A 299 -8.70 10.44 -0.41
N CYS A 300 -7.94 10.94 -1.38
CA CYS A 300 -6.52 10.62 -1.50
C CYS A 300 -5.77 11.02 -0.23
N HIS A 301 -6.01 12.24 0.26
CA HIS A 301 -5.42 12.72 1.52
C HIS A 301 -5.82 11.86 2.72
N ALA A 302 -7.09 11.45 2.83
CA ALA A 302 -7.55 10.59 3.91
C ALA A 302 -6.98 9.17 3.84
N ALA A 303 -6.84 8.62 2.62
CA ALA A 303 -6.25 7.31 2.38
C ALA A 303 -4.76 7.29 2.74
N ASP A 304 -4.05 8.38 2.47
CA ASP A 304 -2.63 8.56 2.79
C ASP A 304 -2.38 8.50 4.30
N ILE A 305 -3.17 9.24 5.09
CA ILE A 305 -3.06 9.24 6.56
C ILE A 305 -3.83 8.11 7.25
N SER A 306 -4.18 7.04 6.53
CA SER A 306 -5.13 6.01 7.02
C SER A 306 -4.53 4.98 7.98
N ASN A 307 -3.20 4.89 8.12
CA ASN A 307 -2.58 3.77 8.85
C ASN A 307 -3.09 3.61 10.29
N PRO A 308 -3.33 4.68 11.08
CA PRO A 308 -3.86 4.53 12.43
C PRO A 308 -5.28 3.96 12.50
N ALA A 309 -6.02 3.96 11.39
CA ALA A 309 -7.33 3.36 11.27
C ALA A 309 -7.30 1.93 10.70
N LYS A 310 -6.11 1.31 10.55
CA LYS A 310 -5.97 -0.10 10.15
C LYS A 310 -5.89 -1.02 11.37
N ASN A 311 -6.02 -2.32 11.16
CA ASN A 311 -5.75 -3.32 12.19
C ASN A 311 -4.40 -3.10 12.88
N ARG A 312 -4.36 -3.34 14.19
CA ARG A 312 -3.24 -2.95 15.06
C ARG A 312 -1.87 -3.41 14.56
N SER A 313 -1.73 -4.65 14.10
CA SER A 313 -0.45 -5.15 13.60
C SER A 313 0.05 -4.38 12.36
N ILE A 314 -0.87 -4.02 11.46
CA ILE A 314 -0.56 -3.24 10.25
C ILE A 314 -0.18 -1.81 10.67
N TYR A 315 -0.97 -1.21 11.55
CA TYR A 315 -0.71 0.14 12.06
C TYR A 315 0.67 0.25 12.76
N LEU A 316 1.03 -0.73 13.60
CA LEU A 316 2.31 -0.71 14.31
C LEU A 316 3.51 -0.91 13.35
N ASP A 317 3.40 -1.77 12.33
CA ASP A 317 4.45 -1.90 11.29
C ASP A 317 4.62 -0.56 10.53
N TRP A 318 3.52 0.11 10.16
CA TRP A 318 3.59 1.46 9.58
C TRP A 318 4.17 2.52 10.53
N THR A 319 3.87 2.42 11.83
CA THR A 319 4.42 3.31 12.86
C THR A 319 5.93 3.17 12.94
N ASP A 320 6.46 1.95 12.97
CA ASP A 320 7.90 1.71 13.05
C ASP A 320 8.61 2.22 11.78
N ARG A 321 7.99 2.02 10.61
CA ARG A 321 8.50 2.52 9.32
C ARG A 321 8.59 4.04 9.26
N VAL A 322 7.53 4.76 9.62
CA VAL A 322 7.55 6.23 9.55
C VAL A 322 8.54 6.82 10.55
N LEU A 323 8.67 6.20 11.73
CA LEU A 323 9.66 6.60 12.72
C LEU A 323 11.09 6.36 12.24
N ALA A 324 11.35 5.25 11.54
CA ALA A 324 12.67 5.01 10.95
C ALA A 324 13.10 6.13 9.99
N GLU A 325 12.18 6.61 9.15
CA GLU A 325 12.45 7.72 8.25
C GLU A 325 12.63 9.04 8.99
N PHE A 326 11.78 9.34 9.97
CA PHE A 326 11.97 10.54 10.80
C PHE A 326 13.33 10.52 11.50
N TYR A 327 13.74 9.36 12.02
CA TYR A 327 15.04 9.21 12.64
C TYR A 327 16.19 9.37 11.65
N HIS A 328 16.04 8.91 10.40
CA HIS A 328 17.03 9.17 9.36
C HIS A 328 17.17 10.68 9.08
N VAL A 329 16.07 11.42 8.96
CA VAL A 329 16.11 12.88 8.81
C VAL A 329 16.80 13.54 10.00
N GLY A 330 16.49 13.11 11.23
CA GLY A 330 17.11 13.66 12.44
C GLY A 330 18.62 13.40 12.52
N ASP A 331 19.09 12.25 12.04
CA ASP A 331 20.52 11.97 11.93
C ASP A 331 21.20 12.91 10.94
N LEU A 332 20.60 13.12 9.76
CA LEU A 332 21.11 14.05 8.75
C LEU A 332 21.15 15.49 9.26
N GLU A 333 20.14 15.94 9.99
CA GLU A 333 20.11 17.27 10.62
C GLU A 333 21.24 17.43 11.64
N LYS A 334 21.48 16.39 12.45
CA LYS A 334 22.57 16.38 13.43
C LYS A 334 23.95 16.39 12.75
N GLU A 335 24.14 15.59 11.70
CA GLU A 335 25.37 15.55 10.90
C GLU A 335 25.67 16.89 10.23
N GLN A 336 24.64 17.58 9.75
CA GLN A 336 24.78 18.91 9.14
C GLN A 336 24.87 20.05 10.16
N GLY A 337 24.82 19.76 11.46
CA GLY A 337 24.99 20.75 12.51
C GLY A 337 23.79 21.71 12.65
N PHE A 338 22.57 21.22 12.39
CA PHE A 338 21.35 22.01 12.60
C PHE A 338 21.26 22.46 14.07
N PRO A 339 20.72 23.66 14.36
CA PRO A 339 20.61 24.18 15.72
C PRO A 339 19.69 23.33 16.61
N SER A 340 18.74 22.62 16.00
CA SER A 340 17.84 21.69 16.65
C SER A 340 17.40 20.60 15.68
N ILE A 341 17.21 19.38 16.19
CA ILE A 341 16.61 18.28 15.44
C ILE A 341 15.10 18.49 15.37
N SER A 342 14.51 18.19 14.21
CA SER A 342 13.08 18.27 13.95
C SER A 342 12.25 17.46 14.95
N MET A 343 11.02 17.90 15.19
CA MET A 343 10.14 17.26 16.18
C MET A 343 9.94 15.78 15.84
N PHE A 344 10.10 14.91 16.84
CA PHE A 344 10.01 13.45 16.72
C PHE A 344 11.12 12.74 15.92
N CYS A 345 12.08 13.48 15.35
CA CYS A 345 13.18 12.93 14.55
C CYS A 345 14.42 12.51 15.37
N ASP A 346 14.49 12.87 16.67
CA ASP A 346 15.61 12.47 17.53
C ASP A 346 15.42 11.05 18.09
N ARG A 347 16.10 10.07 17.47
CA ARG A 347 16.12 8.66 17.93
C ARG A 347 16.73 8.46 19.31
N SER A 348 17.56 9.38 19.80
CA SER A 348 18.14 9.30 21.15
C SER A 348 17.14 9.66 22.25
N GLN A 349 16.10 10.43 21.88
CA GLN A 349 15.00 10.84 22.77
C GLN A 349 13.64 10.56 22.12
N PRO A 350 13.32 9.28 21.88
CA PRO A 350 12.14 8.91 21.10
C PRO A 350 10.87 9.26 21.87
N LYS A 351 9.95 9.94 21.19
CA LYS A 351 8.67 10.44 21.74
C LYS A 351 7.49 9.81 21.01
N VAL A 352 7.55 8.49 20.78
CA VAL A 352 6.60 7.75 19.93
C VAL A 352 5.17 7.90 20.40
N GLN A 353 4.90 7.66 21.69
CA GLN A 353 3.56 7.82 22.26
C GLN A 353 3.01 9.23 22.02
N LYS A 354 3.81 10.27 22.24
CA LYS A 354 3.40 11.66 22.03
C LYS A 354 3.14 11.93 20.54
N CYS A 355 3.98 11.41 19.65
CA CYS A 355 3.83 11.52 18.21
C CYS A 355 2.50 10.90 17.75
N GLN A 356 2.29 9.62 18.07
CA GLN A 356 1.12 8.87 17.62
C GLN A 356 -0.18 9.35 18.26
N ASN A 357 -0.19 9.62 19.56
CA ASN A 357 -1.37 10.17 20.24
C ASN A 357 -1.77 11.55 19.64
N GLY A 358 -0.79 12.43 19.43
CA GLY A 358 -1.01 13.73 18.82
C GLY A 358 -1.53 13.61 17.38
N PHE A 359 -0.88 12.79 16.55
CA PHE A 359 -1.27 12.57 15.16
C PHE A 359 -2.70 12.02 15.05
N ILE A 360 -3.02 10.99 15.83
CA ILE A 360 -4.38 10.42 15.80
C ILE A 360 -5.40 11.44 16.29
N THR A 361 -5.15 12.10 17.42
CA THR A 361 -6.14 12.98 18.06
C THR A 361 -6.43 14.23 17.24
N PHE A 362 -5.41 14.83 16.64
CA PHE A 362 -5.53 16.15 16.02
C PHE A 362 -5.60 16.12 14.49
N ILE A 363 -5.19 15.03 13.84
CA ILE A 363 -5.13 14.92 12.38
C ILE A 363 -6.08 13.81 11.87
N VAL A 364 -5.82 12.56 12.28
CA VAL A 364 -6.50 11.40 11.69
C VAL A 364 -7.95 11.26 12.15
N LYS A 365 -8.22 11.42 13.45
CA LYS A 365 -9.59 11.31 14.00
C LYS A 365 -10.53 12.39 13.46
N PRO A 366 -10.16 13.68 13.40
CA PRO A 366 -11.01 14.70 12.77
C PRO A 366 -11.27 14.43 11.29
N MET A 367 -10.26 13.98 10.54
CA MET A 367 -10.41 13.59 9.13
C MET A 367 -11.46 12.50 8.95
N PHE A 368 -11.31 11.36 9.64
CA PHE A 368 -12.24 10.25 9.48
C PHE A 368 -13.61 10.50 10.11
N ALA A 369 -13.70 11.33 11.15
CA ALA A 369 -14.99 11.78 11.68
C ALA A 369 -15.79 12.54 10.61
N ALA A 370 -15.16 13.47 9.89
CA ALA A 370 -15.80 14.20 8.80
C ALA A 370 -16.23 13.26 7.65
N TRP A 371 -15.39 12.27 7.31
CA TRP A 371 -15.75 11.26 6.31
C TRP A 371 -16.91 10.35 6.75
N CYS A 372 -16.97 9.97 8.03
CA CYS A 372 -18.06 9.17 8.57
C CYS A 372 -19.37 9.97 8.68
N GLU A 373 -19.29 11.28 8.91
CA GLU A 373 -20.46 12.16 8.85
C GLU A 373 -20.98 12.24 7.41
N TYR A 374 -20.07 12.41 6.43
CA TYR A 374 -20.43 12.44 5.02
C TYR A 374 -20.92 11.08 4.50
N VAL A 375 -20.29 9.98 4.90
CA VAL A 375 -20.59 8.60 4.49
C VAL A 375 -20.68 7.69 5.72
N PRO A 376 -21.86 7.60 6.36
CA PRO A 376 -22.06 6.84 7.60
C PRO A 376 -21.69 5.36 7.52
N SER A 377 -21.74 4.74 6.34
CA SER A 377 -21.34 3.34 6.16
C SER A 377 -19.86 3.07 6.46
N LEU A 378 -19.00 4.10 6.41
CA LEU A 378 -17.58 3.98 6.74
C LEU A 378 -17.32 3.88 8.25
N HIS A 379 -18.27 4.34 9.09
CA HIS A 379 -18.04 4.46 10.53
C HIS A 379 -17.67 3.13 11.19
N GLY A 380 -18.46 2.08 10.94
CA GLY A 380 -18.24 0.76 11.56
C GLY A 380 -16.95 0.07 11.13
N MET A 381 -16.39 0.48 9.99
CA MET A 381 -15.15 -0.04 9.44
C MET A 381 -13.91 0.67 10.00
N ILE A 382 -13.99 2.00 10.19
CA ILE A 382 -12.83 2.85 10.44
C ILE A 382 -12.70 3.25 11.91
N MET A 383 -13.78 3.77 12.51
CA MET A 383 -13.71 4.44 13.81
C MET A 383 -13.34 3.49 14.96
N PRO A 384 -13.88 2.25 15.04
CA PRO A 384 -13.49 1.31 16.09
C PRO A 384 -11.99 0.95 16.07
N LEU A 385 -11.40 0.80 14.88
CA LEU A 385 -9.97 0.53 14.73
C LEU A 385 -9.13 1.72 15.19
N LEU A 386 -9.50 2.92 14.74
CA LEU A 386 -8.82 4.16 15.09
C LEU A 386 -8.86 4.43 16.61
N GLU A 387 -10.00 4.22 17.24
CA GLU A 387 -10.15 4.38 18.70
C GLU A 387 -9.41 3.30 19.48
N GLY A 388 -9.45 2.05 18.99
CA GLY A 388 -8.68 0.93 19.54
C GLY A 388 -7.17 1.18 19.47
N ASN A 389 -6.68 1.79 18.39
CA ASN A 389 -5.28 2.16 18.22
C ASN A 389 -4.90 3.45 18.97
N LEU A 390 -5.81 4.40 19.15
CA LEU A 390 -5.57 5.55 20.02
C LEU A 390 -5.41 5.12 21.48
N SER A 391 -6.23 4.16 21.93
CA SER A 391 -6.27 3.72 23.33
C SER A 391 -4.93 3.15 23.82
N ILE A 392 -4.14 2.53 22.94
CA ILE A 392 -2.84 1.97 23.30
C ILE A 392 -1.77 3.04 23.53
N TRP A 393 -2.04 4.32 23.25
CA TRP A 393 -1.15 5.45 23.52
C TRP A 393 -1.59 6.30 24.72
N GLY A 394 -2.54 5.81 25.54
CA GLY A 394 -3.03 6.46 26.76
C GLY A 394 -2.01 6.51 27.92
N ALA A 395 -2.37 7.05 29.08
CA ALA A 395 -1.44 7.30 30.19
C ALA A 395 -0.77 6.02 30.76
N ASP A 396 -1.41 4.85 30.63
CA ASP A 396 -0.88 3.55 31.07
C ASP A 396 -0.15 2.77 29.94
N ALA A 397 0.08 3.40 28.79
CA ALA A 397 0.67 2.83 27.56
C ALA A 397 2.16 2.45 27.65
N CYS A 398 2.68 2.20 28.84
CA CYS A 398 4.10 2.00 29.07
C CYS A 398 4.54 0.71 28.37
N LYS A 399 5.02 0.89 27.12
CA LYS A 399 5.62 -0.09 26.20
C LYS A 399 4.61 -0.90 25.39
N VAL A 400 4.19 -0.37 24.23
CA VAL A 400 3.76 -1.23 23.12
C VAL A 400 4.98 -2.09 22.75
N PRO A 401 5.00 -3.41 23.02
CA PRO A 401 6.23 -4.19 22.97
C PRO A 401 6.92 -4.17 21.62
N GLU A 402 6.15 -4.27 20.53
CA GLU A 402 6.64 -4.30 19.15
C GLU A 402 7.39 -3.01 18.80
N THR A 403 6.75 -1.85 19.02
CA THR A 403 7.36 -0.55 18.79
C THR A 403 8.47 -0.24 19.79
N GLN A 404 8.39 -0.73 21.04
CA GLN A 404 9.44 -0.53 22.03
C GLN A 404 10.74 -1.21 21.63
N LEU A 405 10.66 -2.43 21.10
CA LEU A 405 11.82 -3.15 20.60
C LEU A 405 12.45 -2.43 19.39
N PHE A 406 11.63 -1.94 18.46
CA PHE A 406 12.12 -1.12 17.35
C PHE A 406 12.81 0.16 17.86
N VAL A 407 12.20 0.85 18.82
CA VAL A 407 12.76 2.06 19.44
C VAL A 407 14.11 1.78 20.13
N ASP A 408 14.24 0.66 20.82
CA ASP A 408 15.48 0.28 21.49
C ASP A 408 16.59 -0.06 20.48
N ALA A 409 16.25 -0.74 19.38
CA ALA A 409 17.16 -0.95 18.25
C ALA A 409 17.57 0.38 17.58
N ALA A 410 16.62 1.30 17.36
CA ALA A 410 16.91 2.60 16.78
C ALA A 410 17.84 3.43 17.68
N LYS A 411 17.65 3.42 19.01
CA LYS A 411 18.58 4.04 19.98
C LYS A 411 19.98 3.44 19.93
N ALA A 412 20.10 2.15 19.63
CA ALA A 412 21.38 1.47 19.42
C ALA A 412 22.03 1.82 18.07
N GLY A 413 21.40 2.70 17.27
CA GLY A 413 21.92 3.17 15.98
C GLY A 413 21.59 2.27 14.81
N TRP A 414 20.66 1.33 14.94
CA TRP A 414 20.32 0.39 13.88
C TRP A 414 19.42 1.04 12.83
N ASP A 415 19.59 0.63 11.57
CA ASP A 415 18.64 0.94 10.51
C ASP A 415 17.36 0.07 10.62
N TYR A 416 16.33 0.43 9.87
CA TYR A 416 15.03 -0.22 9.92
C TYR A 416 15.08 -1.72 9.60
N GLU A 417 15.78 -2.11 8.53
CA GLU A 417 15.84 -3.50 8.10
C GLU A 417 16.57 -4.36 9.14
N THR A 418 17.66 -3.84 9.71
CA THR A 418 18.40 -4.49 10.80
C THR A 418 17.52 -4.65 12.04
N ALA A 419 16.81 -3.59 12.45
CA ALA A 419 15.89 -3.64 13.58
C ALA A 419 14.76 -4.67 13.37
N ARG A 420 14.16 -4.67 12.17
CA ARG A 420 13.05 -5.56 11.82
C ARG A 420 13.48 -7.02 11.70
N TRP A 421 14.67 -7.29 11.17
CA TRP A 421 15.19 -8.66 11.09
C TRP A 421 15.45 -9.24 12.48
N SER A 422 16.14 -8.51 13.35
CA SER A 422 16.44 -8.95 14.73
C SER A 422 15.16 -9.21 15.54
N LEU A 423 14.12 -8.41 15.30
CA LEU A 423 12.79 -8.59 15.87
C LEU A 423 12.13 -9.91 15.47
N LYS A 424 12.23 -10.29 14.19
CA LYS A 424 11.65 -11.55 13.67
C LYS A 424 12.34 -12.79 14.20
N GLU A 425 13.64 -12.71 14.45
CA GLU A 425 14.45 -13.82 14.98
C GLU A 425 14.37 -13.94 16.52
N GLY A 426 13.58 -13.08 17.19
CA GLY A 426 13.37 -13.15 18.64
C GLY A 426 14.60 -12.79 19.46
N MET A 427 15.54 -12.04 18.88
CA MET A 427 16.79 -11.66 19.54
C MET A 427 16.57 -10.48 20.49
N SER A 428 17.08 -10.59 21.72
CA SER A 428 16.98 -9.52 22.72
C SER A 428 18.18 -8.56 22.62
N SER A 429 17.97 -7.27 22.94
CA SER A 429 18.96 -6.18 22.85
C SER A 429 20.37 -6.48 23.41
N PRO A 430 20.55 -7.29 24.48
CA PRO A 430 21.89 -7.64 24.99
C PRO A 430 22.65 -8.71 24.19
N ASP A 431 21.97 -9.64 23.52
CA ASP A 431 22.61 -10.83 22.91
C ASP A 431 23.37 -10.51 21.61
N PHE A 432 23.15 -9.32 21.04
CA PHE A 432 23.67 -8.94 19.73
C PHE A 432 25.08 -8.33 19.77
N ALA A 433 25.50 -7.74 20.90
CA ALA A 433 26.82 -7.13 21.03
C ALA A 433 27.97 -8.15 20.97
N GLU A 434 27.71 -9.41 21.32
CA GLU A 434 28.70 -10.50 21.23
C GLU A 434 28.66 -11.25 19.88
N GLY A 435 27.51 -11.32 19.21
CA GLY A 435 27.32 -12.18 18.03
C GLY A 435 27.86 -11.64 16.69
N LEU A 436 28.04 -10.32 16.54
CA LEU A 436 28.56 -9.71 15.30
C LEU A 436 30.09 -9.54 15.29
N LEU A 437 30.75 -9.80 16.43
CA LEU A 437 32.22 -9.84 16.53
C LEU A 437 32.80 -11.25 16.33
N SER A 438 31.95 -12.25 16.08
CA SER A 438 32.33 -13.63 15.72
C SER A 438 31.89 -13.97 14.31
#